data_AF-A0ABD2UL47-F1
#
_entry.id   AF-A0ABD2UL47-F1
#
_cell.length_a   1.000
_cell.length_b   1.000
_cell.length_c   1.000
_cell.angle_alpha   90.00
_cell.angle_beta   90.00
_cell.angle_gamma   90.00
#
_symmetry.space_group_name_H-M   'P 1'
#
loop_
_entity.id
_entity.type
_entity.pdbx_description
1 polymer ?
#
loop_
_entity_poly.entity_id
_entity_poly.type
_entity_poly.pdbx_seq_one_letter_code
_entity_poly.pdbx_strand_id
1 'polypeptide(L)'
;MDEIVKKDQEEKLQKGKEKAEACLYTMIKVARDEDLAEQIGKEIYFDLVDHDKVRTFCIEKQKPFTQLKEEVAKAFGIPVQFQRYWIWAKRQNHTYRPARVLTAQEEIQPVGELREVSNKWNNDELKLFLEVELCLDLRPLHPAGKKTREEILLFLKLYDPLKETIRYVGHLFVKGSGKPLEIKTKLKELAGFSPDEEIELFEEIKFEPSLMCEKINSMLSFCEGQLEDGDIICFQKSLQNQCTERYRFPEVPSFLEYMHNRQPKEHEMLVPSSDFPTKKPQPVKVAPADTLSMVDAQVVDDAASHGSHGLLTTFQG
;
A
#
# COMPACT_ATOMS: atom_id res chain seq x y z
N MET A 1 3.47 33.90 38.50
CA MET A 1 2.58 32.72 38.37
C MET A 1 1.47 32.97 37.37
N ASP A 2 0.88 34.17 37.35
CA ASP A 2 -0.25 34.49 36.47
C ASP A 2 0.06 34.53 34.96
N GLU A 3 1.26 34.96 34.56
CA GLU A 3 1.66 34.95 33.13
C GLU A 3 1.84 33.53 32.57
N ILE A 4 2.33 32.60 33.38
CA ILE A 4 2.50 31.19 32.97
C ILE A 4 1.13 30.53 32.81
N VAL A 5 0.20 30.78 33.73
CA VAL A 5 -1.18 30.25 33.65
C VAL A 5 -1.93 30.84 32.46
N LYS A 6 -1.75 32.13 32.16
CA LYS A 6 -2.37 32.80 31.01
C LYS A 6 -1.85 32.28 29.68
N LYS A 7 -0.52 32.10 29.56
CA LYS A 7 0.11 31.48 28.38
C LYS A 7 -0.34 30.03 28.17
N ASP A 8 -0.46 29.26 29.26
CA ASP A 8 -0.91 27.86 29.22
C ASP A 8 -2.39 27.73 28.81
N GLN A 9 -3.24 28.69 29.20
CA GLN A 9 -4.64 28.79 28.75
C GLN A 9 -4.73 29.19 27.27
N GLU A 10 -3.90 30.12 26.81
CA GLU A 10 -3.87 30.58 25.43
C GLU A 10 -3.37 29.48 24.47
N GLU A 11 -2.34 28.73 24.86
CA GLU A 11 -1.88 27.54 24.13
C GLU A 11 -2.95 26.43 24.08
N LYS A 12 -3.70 26.21 25.17
CA LYS A 12 -4.82 25.24 25.16
C LYS A 12 -5.97 25.69 24.26
N LEU A 13 -6.29 26.98 24.24
CA LEU A 13 -7.31 27.54 23.36
C LEU A 13 -6.89 27.46 21.89
N GLN A 14 -5.61 27.74 21.60
CA GLN A 14 -5.04 27.63 20.26
C GLN A 14 -5.01 26.18 19.78
N LYS A 15 -4.52 25.23 20.60
CA LYS A 15 -4.61 23.79 20.33
C LYS A 15 -6.06 23.32 20.16
N GLY A 16 -7.00 23.91 20.90
CA GLY A 16 -8.43 23.65 20.75
C GLY A 16 -8.97 24.10 19.38
N LYS A 17 -8.58 25.30 18.92
CA LYS A 17 -8.94 25.82 17.60
C LYS A 17 -8.32 25.00 16.47
N GLU A 18 -7.03 24.65 16.58
CA GLU A 18 -6.33 23.81 15.60
C GLU A 18 -6.97 22.42 15.49
N LYS A 19 -7.37 21.82 16.61
CA LYS A 19 -8.12 20.55 16.62
C LYS A 19 -9.50 20.68 15.99
N ALA A 20 -10.21 21.79 16.24
CA ALA A 20 -11.53 22.03 15.66
C ALA A 20 -11.44 22.25 14.14
N GLU A 21 -10.41 22.96 13.68
CA GLU A 21 -10.14 23.18 12.25
C GLU A 21 -9.71 21.89 11.56
N ALA A 22 -8.81 21.11 12.17
CA ALA A 22 -8.41 19.80 11.65
C ALA A 22 -9.60 18.81 11.55
N CYS A 23 -10.60 18.94 12.43
CA CYS A 23 -11.81 18.13 12.37
C CYS A 23 -12.67 18.42 11.12
N LEU A 24 -12.48 19.57 10.45
CA LEU A 24 -13.20 19.92 9.22
C LEU A 24 -12.64 19.20 7.99
N TYR A 25 -11.42 18.67 8.07
CA TYR A 25 -10.75 18.01 6.95
C TYR A 25 -10.72 16.50 7.12
N THR A 26 -10.58 15.79 6.01
CA THR A 26 -10.35 14.36 5.99
C THR A 26 -9.21 14.02 5.03
N MET A 27 -8.47 12.97 5.38
CA MET A 27 -7.36 12.45 4.60
C MET A 27 -7.87 11.32 3.72
N ILE A 28 -7.58 11.44 2.42
CA ILE A 28 -7.99 10.48 1.41
C ILE A 28 -6.74 9.95 0.73
N LYS A 29 -6.52 8.64 0.84
CA LYS A 29 -5.39 7.94 0.22
C LYS A 29 -5.83 7.36 -1.11
N VAL A 30 -5.13 7.71 -2.19
CA VAL A 30 -5.49 7.30 -3.56
C VAL A 30 -4.35 6.47 -4.14
N ALA A 31 -4.61 5.18 -4.37
CA ALA A 31 -3.70 4.26 -5.03
C ALA A 31 -4.00 4.18 -6.53
N ARG A 32 -2.97 3.98 -7.36
CA ARG A 32 -3.03 3.81 -8.81
C ARG A 32 -2.23 2.59 -9.27
N ASP A 33 -2.40 2.19 -10.53
CA ASP A 33 -1.58 1.14 -11.16
C ASP A 33 -0.08 1.39 -10.99
N GLU A 34 0.40 2.65 -11.04
CA GLU A 34 1.82 2.97 -10.85
C GLU A 34 2.29 2.65 -9.43
N ASP A 35 1.47 2.93 -8.41
CA ASP A 35 1.82 2.66 -7.02
C ASP A 35 1.89 1.13 -6.77
N LEU A 36 0.94 0.38 -7.35
CA LEU A 36 0.94 -1.10 -7.33
C LEU A 36 2.20 -1.66 -8.02
N ALA A 37 2.54 -1.13 -9.21
CA ALA A 37 3.73 -1.52 -9.96
C ALA A 37 5.04 -1.18 -9.24
N GLU A 38 5.08 -0.08 -8.50
CA GLU A 38 6.25 0.35 -7.77
C GLU A 38 6.52 -0.53 -6.54
N GLN A 39 5.47 -0.96 -5.83
CA GLN A 39 5.59 -1.66 -4.55
C GLN A 39 5.61 -3.19 -4.68
N ILE A 40 4.77 -3.77 -5.55
CA ILE A 40 4.61 -5.24 -5.66
C ILE A 40 5.91 -5.87 -6.17
N GLY A 41 6.38 -6.88 -5.44
CA GLY A 41 7.63 -7.60 -5.74
C GLY A 41 8.88 -6.94 -5.18
N LYS A 42 8.74 -5.84 -4.45
CA LYS A 42 9.83 -5.15 -3.78
C LYS A 42 9.58 -5.10 -2.28
N GLU A 43 8.68 -4.20 -1.88
CA GLU A 43 8.34 -3.94 -0.48
C GLU A 43 7.17 -4.78 -0.02
N ILE A 44 6.21 -5.04 -0.93
CA ILE A 44 5.04 -5.87 -0.67
C ILE A 44 5.04 -7.07 -1.64
N TYR A 45 4.63 -8.22 -1.13
CA TYR A 45 4.49 -9.44 -1.92
C TYR A 45 3.04 -9.94 -1.93
N PHE A 46 2.30 -9.63 -0.87
CA PHE A 46 0.90 -9.96 -0.68
C PHE A 46 0.03 -8.71 -0.81
N ASP A 47 -1.21 -8.91 -1.20
CA ASP A 47 -2.18 -7.86 -1.45
C ASP A 47 -1.69 -6.88 -2.55
N LEU A 48 -2.29 -5.69 -2.62
CA LEU A 48 -2.10 -4.75 -3.73
C LEU A 48 -1.18 -3.58 -3.40
N VAL A 49 -1.30 -2.97 -2.21
CA VAL A 49 -0.57 -1.73 -1.91
C VAL A 49 -0.43 -1.48 -0.41
N ASP A 50 0.69 -0.90 0.00
CA ASP A 50 0.82 -0.18 1.27
C ASP A 50 0.26 1.24 1.10
N HIS A 51 -0.89 1.47 1.73
CA HIS A 51 -1.60 2.76 1.67
C HIS A 51 -0.86 3.90 2.38
N ASP A 52 0.12 3.63 3.23
CA ASP A 52 0.90 4.70 3.87
C ASP A 52 1.95 5.28 2.92
N LYS A 53 2.22 4.57 1.82
CA LYS A 53 3.16 4.99 0.77
C LYS A 53 2.49 5.54 -0.48
N VAL A 54 1.15 5.66 -0.49
CA VAL A 54 0.43 6.28 -1.62
C VAL A 54 0.15 7.76 -1.37
N ARG A 55 -0.18 8.49 -2.45
CA ARG A 55 -0.51 9.90 -2.36
C ARG A 55 -1.74 10.12 -1.48
N THR A 56 -1.61 11.05 -0.53
CA THR A 56 -2.70 11.46 0.34
C THR A 56 -3.18 12.87 -0.03
N PHE A 57 -4.50 13.04 -0.07
CA PHE A 57 -5.19 14.30 -0.34
C PHE A 57 -5.93 14.74 0.92
N CYS A 58 -5.79 16.02 1.28
CA CYS A 58 -6.50 16.63 2.39
C CYS A 58 -7.64 17.49 1.83
N ILE A 59 -8.88 17.12 2.12
CA ILE A 59 -10.08 17.79 1.58
C ILE A 59 -11.04 18.11 2.74
N GLU A 60 -11.69 19.27 2.66
CA GLU A 60 -12.75 19.64 3.61
C GLU A 60 -13.94 18.66 3.49
N LYS A 61 -14.40 18.13 4.62
CA LYS A 61 -15.47 17.11 4.69
C LYS A 61 -16.78 17.55 4.03
N GLN A 62 -17.07 18.85 4.04
CA GLN A 62 -18.30 19.44 3.48
C GLN A 62 -18.24 19.64 1.96
N LYS A 63 -17.04 19.58 1.35
CA LYS A 63 -16.90 19.72 -0.10
C LYS A 63 -17.37 18.45 -0.80
N PRO A 64 -17.98 18.58 -2.00
CA PRO A 64 -18.38 17.42 -2.79
C PRO A 64 -17.16 16.63 -3.26
N PHE A 65 -17.34 15.33 -3.51
CA PHE A 65 -16.26 14.47 -4.01
C PHE A 65 -15.71 14.92 -5.37
N THR A 66 -16.50 15.61 -6.19
CA THR A 66 -16.01 16.26 -7.42
C THR A 66 -14.81 17.17 -7.19
N GLN A 67 -14.70 17.83 -6.03
CA GLN A 67 -13.52 18.63 -5.69
C GLN A 67 -12.26 17.75 -5.57
N LEU A 68 -12.37 16.56 -4.98
CA LEU A 68 -11.25 15.62 -4.94
C LEU A 68 -10.83 15.24 -6.37
N LYS A 69 -11.79 14.99 -7.28
CA LYS A 69 -11.49 14.65 -8.68
C LYS A 69 -10.65 15.75 -9.36
N GLU A 70 -10.96 17.02 -9.10
CA GLU A 70 -10.18 18.16 -9.60
C GLU A 70 -8.77 18.21 -9.01
N GLU A 71 -8.60 17.99 -7.71
CA GLU A 71 -7.28 17.97 -7.06
C GLU A 71 -6.43 16.78 -7.54
N VAL A 72 -7.04 15.62 -7.72
CA VAL A 72 -6.42 14.44 -8.34
C VAL A 72 -6.02 14.73 -9.78
N ALA A 73 -6.85 15.45 -10.54
CA ALA A 73 -6.53 15.84 -11.91
C ALA A 73 -5.30 16.75 -11.97
N LYS A 74 -5.19 17.72 -11.06
CA LYS A 74 -4.01 18.60 -10.95
C LYS A 74 -2.76 17.82 -10.54
N ALA A 75 -2.89 16.93 -9.55
CA ALA A 75 -1.76 16.22 -8.96
C ALA A 75 -1.16 15.16 -9.90
N PHE A 76 -2.01 14.44 -10.64
CA PHE A 76 -1.58 13.34 -11.49
C PHE A 76 -1.65 13.63 -12.98
N GLY A 77 -2.22 14.78 -13.39
CA GLY A 77 -2.41 15.11 -14.80
C GLY A 77 -3.48 14.25 -15.49
N ILE A 78 -4.39 13.64 -14.73
CA ILE A 78 -5.46 12.77 -15.25
C ILE A 78 -6.78 13.55 -15.27
N PRO A 79 -7.33 13.90 -16.44
CA PRO A 79 -8.61 14.63 -16.51
C PRO A 79 -9.76 13.91 -15.79
N VAL A 80 -10.65 14.69 -15.17
CA VAL A 80 -11.78 14.21 -14.34
C VAL A 80 -12.65 13.16 -15.05
N GLN A 81 -12.84 13.29 -16.36
CA GLN A 81 -13.64 12.37 -17.16
C GLN A 81 -13.04 10.97 -17.34
N PHE A 82 -11.73 10.80 -17.07
CA PHE A 82 -11.04 9.51 -17.15
C PHE A 82 -10.81 8.89 -15.77
N GLN A 83 -11.31 9.52 -14.71
CA GLN A 83 -11.14 9.04 -13.34
C GLN A 83 -12.35 8.23 -12.91
N ARG A 84 -12.12 6.94 -12.62
CA ARG A 84 -13.10 6.08 -11.95
C ARG A 84 -12.54 5.62 -10.61
N TYR A 85 -13.32 5.81 -9.55
CA TYR A 85 -12.87 5.51 -8.19
C TYR A 85 -13.50 4.24 -7.64
N TRP A 86 -12.68 3.43 -7.00
CA TRP A 86 -13.07 2.21 -6.31
C TRP A 86 -12.85 2.37 -4.81
N ILE A 87 -13.87 2.05 -4.02
CA ILE A 87 -13.77 2.01 -2.56
C ILE A 87 -13.14 0.69 -2.14
N TRP A 88 -12.14 0.77 -1.27
CA TRP A 88 -11.54 -0.40 -0.65
C TRP A 88 -12.37 -0.87 0.54
N ALA A 89 -12.55 -2.18 0.66
CA ALA A 89 -13.24 -2.81 1.77
C ALA A 89 -12.43 -3.95 2.38
N LYS A 90 -12.63 -4.19 3.68
CA LYS A 90 -12.02 -5.32 4.39
C LYS A 90 -12.93 -6.53 4.20
N ARG A 91 -12.36 -7.64 3.76
CA ARG A 91 -13.09 -8.87 3.51
C ARG A 91 -13.08 -9.80 4.73
N GLN A 92 -13.89 -10.85 4.69
CA GLN A 92 -13.97 -11.85 5.74
C GLN A 92 -12.65 -12.60 5.93
N ASN A 93 -11.87 -12.78 4.86
CA ASN A 93 -10.55 -13.40 4.87
C ASN A 93 -9.40 -12.45 5.29
N HIS A 94 -9.74 -11.31 5.89
CA HIS A 94 -8.82 -10.26 6.36
C HIS A 94 -8.03 -9.50 5.29
N THR A 95 -8.19 -9.81 4.00
CA THR A 95 -7.64 -8.98 2.92
C THR A 95 -8.34 -7.62 2.85
N TYR A 96 -7.65 -6.64 2.26
CA TYR A 96 -8.20 -5.31 2.04
C TYR A 96 -8.06 -4.97 0.56
N ARG A 97 -9.18 -4.94 -0.18
CA ARG A 97 -9.17 -4.88 -1.66
C ARG A 97 -10.18 -3.86 -2.19
N PRO A 98 -9.97 -3.31 -3.41
CA PRO A 98 -11.00 -2.57 -4.14
C PRO A 98 -12.26 -3.43 -4.31
N ALA A 99 -13.40 -2.98 -3.78
CA ALA A 99 -14.61 -3.80 -3.69
C ALA A 99 -15.74 -3.33 -4.60
N ARG A 100 -15.89 -2.01 -4.79
CA ARG A 100 -16.92 -1.45 -5.67
C ARG A 100 -16.56 -0.08 -6.18
N VAL A 101 -17.12 0.26 -7.34
CA VAL A 101 -17.06 1.61 -7.90
C VAL A 101 -17.89 2.58 -7.05
N LEU A 102 -17.43 3.82 -6.96
CA LEU A 102 -18.18 4.94 -6.41
C LEU A 102 -19.33 5.31 -7.35
N THR A 103 -20.54 5.43 -6.81
CA THR A 103 -21.72 5.76 -7.62
C THR A 103 -21.77 7.25 -7.98
N ALA A 104 -22.48 7.59 -9.06
CA ALA A 104 -22.66 9.00 -9.46
C ALA A 104 -23.34 9.85 -8.36
N GLN A 105 -24.21 9.23 -7.54
CA GLN A 105 -24.83 9.91 -6.40
C GLN A 105 -23.82 10.18 -5.28
N GLU A 106 -22.91 9.23 -5.02
CA GLU A 106 -21.83 9.40 -4.05
C GLU A 106 -20.83 10.48 -4.51
N GLU A 107 -20.55 10.59 -5.80
CA GLU A 107 -19.64 11.62 -6.34
C GLU A 107 -20.12 13.07 -6.10
N ILE A 108 -21.42 13.29 -5.91
CA ILE A 108 -21.99 14.62 -5.63
C ILE A 108 -22.20 14.88 -4.14
N GLN A 109 -22.06 13.88 -3.27
CA GLN A 109 -22.19 14.06 -1.82
C GLN A 109 -20.91 14.67 -1.22
N PRO A 110 -21.03 15.29 -0.02
CA PRO A 110 -19.87 15.70 0.76
C PRO A 110 -18.93 14.51 1.03
N VAL A 111 -17.62 14.73 0.90
CA VAL A 111 -16.60 13.69 1.12
C VAL A 111 -16.70 13.07 2.52
N GLY A 112 -17.07 13.87 3.52
CA GLY A 112 -17.23 13.41 4.90
C GLY A 112 -18.29 12.31 5.06
N GLU A 113 -19.31 12.29 4.19
CA GLU A 113 -20.42 11.31 4.23
C GLU A 113 -20.04 9.98 3.56
N LEU A 114 -19.12 10.00 2.59
CA LEU A 114 -18.62 8.78 1.94
C LEU A 114 -17.90 7.84 2.90
N ARG A 115 -17.40 8.38 4.02
CA ARG A 115 -16.73 7.64 5.09
C ARG A 115 -17.66 6.67 5.82
N GLU A 116 -18.95 6.99 5.95
CA GLU A 116 -19.88 6.18 6.75
C GLU A 116 -20.26 4.86 6.08
N VAL A 117 -20.03 4.77 4.76
CA VAL A 117 -20.37 3.60 3.93
C VAL A 117 -19.18 2.64 3.77
N SER A 118 -17.93 3.10 3.94
CA SER A 118 -16.73 2.33 3.59
C SER A 118 -16.21 1.37 4.66
N ASN A 119 -16.53 1.58 5.96
CA ASN A 119 -16.37 0.59 7.06
C ASN A 119 -16.75 1.22 8.42
N LYS A 120 -17.75 0.66 9.12
CA LYS A 120 -18.21 1.13 10.44
C LYS A 120 -17.22 0.91 11.61
N TRP A 121 -16.08 0.23 11.40
CA TRP A 121 -15.31 -0.35 12.50
C TRP A 121 -14.01 0.36 12.89
N ASN A 122 -13.37 1.14 12.01
CA ASN A 122 -12.24 2.03 12.34
C ASN A 122 -11.55 2.46 11.04
N ASN A 123 -11.60 3.74 10.69
CA ASN A 123 -10.42 4.57 10.39
C ASN A 123 -10.85 6.02 10.06
N ASP A 124 -10.02 7.01 10.38
CA ASP A 124 -10.23 8.43 10.03
C ASP A 124 -9.95 8.75 8.56
N GLU A 125 -9.62 7.74 7.76
CA GLU A 125 -9.08 7.88 6.40
C GLU A 125 -9.90 7.10 5.37
N LEU A 126 -10.30 7.76 4.28
CA LEU A 126 -10.92 7.14 3.11
C LEU A 126 -9.82 6.62 2.17
N LYS A 127 -9.90 5.35 1.74
CA LYS A 127 -8.93 4.74 0.83
C LYS A 127 -9.59 4.37 -0.48
N LEU A 128 -8.98 4.79 -1.58
CA LEU A 128 -9.52 4.67 -2.93
C LEU A 128 -8.48 4.07 -3.88
N PHE A 129 -8.95 3.30 -4.85
CA PHE A 129 -8.18 2.96 -6.04
C PHE A 129 -8.70 3.79 -7.22
N LEU A 130 -7.81 4.46 -7.93
CA LEU A 130 -8.10 5.25 -9.12
C LEU A 130 -7.82 4.39 -10.35
N GLU A 131 -8.90 3.93 -10.98
CA GLU A 131 -8.87 3.34 -12.32
C GLU A 131 -8.86 4.47 -13.35
N VAL A 132 -7.90 4.42 -14.27
CA VAL A 132 -7.74 5.42 -15.33
C VAL A 132 -8.24 4.85 -16.66
N GLU A 133 -9.39 5.34 -17.12
CA GLU A 133 -9.99 4.91 -18.38
C GLU A 133 -9.38 5.65 -19.58
N LEU A 134 -8.22 5.19 -20.05
CA LEU A 134 -7.61 5.75 -21.27
C LEU A 134 -7.81 4.80 -22.47
N CYS A 135 -8.65 5.20 -23.42
CA CYS A 135 -8.53 4.66 -24.78
C CYS A 135 -7.26 5.21 -25.45
N LEU A 136 -6.74 4.48 -26.46
CA LEU A 136 -5.69 4.95 -27.38
C LEU A 136 -6.04 6.26 -28.11
N ASP A 137 -7.32 6.60 -28.20
CA ASP A 137 -7.84 7.84 -28.82
C ASP A 137 -8.25 8.91 -27.80
N LEU A 138 -7.84 8.76 -26.53
CA LEU A 138 -8.18 9.66 -25.41
C LEU A 138 -9.70 9.84 -25.18
N ARG A 139 -10.50 8.83 -25.52
CA ARG A 139 -11.91 8.78 -25.15
C ARG A 139 -12.11 7.89 -23.91
N PRO A 140 -13.14 8.13 -23.09
CA PRO A 140 -13.52 7.17 -22.06
C PRO A 140 -13.94 5.84 -22.72
N LEU A 141 -13.37 4.71 -22.27
CA LEU A 141 -13.71 3.38 -22.78
C LEU A 141 -15.19 3.05 -22.52
N HIS A 142 -15.72 3.52 -21.39
CA HIS A 142 -17.12 3.37 -21.01
C HIS A 142 -17.69 4.75 -20.66
N PRO A 143 -19.02 4.97 -20.75
CA PRO A 143 -19.62 6.15 -20.13
C PRO A 143 -19.19 6.19 -18.66
N ALA A 144 -18.74 7.35 -18.18
CA ALA A 144 -18.25 7.53 -16.82
C ALA A 144 -19.20 6.83 -15.81
N GLY A 145 -18.67 5.83 -15.10
CA GLY A 145 -19.37 5.14 -14.03
C GLY A 145 -20.31 3.98 -14.43
N LYS A 146 -20.27 3.46 -15.66
CA LYS A 146 -21.06 2.26 -16.02
C LYS A 146 -20.19 1.01 -16.19
N LYS A 147 -19.67 0.52 -15.06
CA LYS A 147 -19.36 -0.91 -14.92
C LYS A 147 -20.68 -1.69 -15.01
N THR A 148 -20.75 -2.72 -15.84
CA THR A 148 -21.92 -3.61 -15.85
C THR A 148 -21.91 -4.51 -14.62
N ARG A 149 -23.09 -4.93 -14.14
CA ARG A 149 -23.20 -5.84 -12.98
C ARG A 149 -22.52 -7.19 -13.21
N GLU A 150 -22.28 -7.56 -14.47
CA GLU A 150 -21.67 -8.82 -14.85
C GLU A 150 -20.13 -8.74 -14.92
N GLU A 151 -19.55 -7.55 -14.90
CA GLU A 151 -18.10 -7.39 -14.96
C GLU A 151 -17.46 -7.55 -13.58
N ILE A 152 -16.22 -8.04 -13.56
CA ILE A 152 -15.40 -8.23 -12.37
C ILE A 152 -14.03 -7.60 -12.65
N LEU A 153 -13.57 -6.75 -11.74
CA LEU A 153 -12.22 -6.17 -11.77
C LEU A 153 -11.23 -7.15 -11.13
N LEU A 154 -10.29 -7.65 -11.93
CA LEU A 154 -9.22 -8.55 -11.48
C LEU A 154 -7.86 -7.88 -11.61
N PHE A 155 -7.00 -8.07 -10.61
CA PHE A 155 -5.63 -7.58 -10.59
C PHE A 155 -4.65 -8.70 -10.96
N LEU A 156 -3.57 -8.35 -11.63
CA LEU A 156 -2.68 -9.33 -12.24
C LEU A 156 -1.25 -9.21 -11.72
N LYS A 157 -0.71 -10.33 -11.24
CA LYS A 157 0.70 -10.48 -10.87
C LYS A 157 1.37 -11.52 -11.74
N LEU A 158 2.51 -11.19 -12.33
CA LEU A 158 3.34 -12.12 -13.08
C LEU A 158 4.51 -12.59 -12.21
N TYR A 159 4.66 -13.90 -12.09
CA TYR A 159 5.81 -14.53 -11.45
C TYR A 159 6.79 -15.09 -12.48
N ASP A 160 8.07 -14.81 -12.29
CA ASP A 160 9.19 -15.35 -13.06
C ASP A 160 10.01 -16.30 -12.17
N PRO A 161 9.85 -17.63 -12.30
CA PRO A 161 10.54 -18.60 -11.46
C PRO A 161 12.05 -18.64 -11.68
N LEU A 162 12.56 -18.15 -12.83
CA LEU A 162 13.99 -18.09 -13.08
C LEU A 162 14.65 -16.95 -12.29
N LYS A 163 13.93 -15.83 -12.15
CA LYS A 163 14.40 -14.65 -11.44
C LYS A 163 13.97 -14.62 -9.98
N GLU A 164 13.05 -15.50 -9.58
CA GLU A 164 12.40 -15.49 -8.27
C GLU A 164 11.77 -14.11 -7.97
N THR A 165 11.12 -13.52 -8.98
CA THR A 165 10.48 -12.20 -8.86
C THR A 165 9.02 -12.28 -9.24
N ILE A 166 8.15 -11.66 -8.43
CA ILE A 166 6.76 -11.38 -8.79
C ILE A 166 6.62 -9.88 -9.10
N ARG A 167 5.78 -9.49 -10.05
CA ARG A 167 5.54 -8.08 -10.37
C ARG A 167 4.10 -7.85 -10.77
N TYR A 168 3.59 -6.64 -10.53
CA TYR A 168 2.31 -6.23 -11.06
C TYR A 168 2.35 -6.06 -12.59
N VAL A 169 1.28 -6.44 -13.28
CA VAL A 169 1.17 -6.30 -14.75
C VAL A 169 -0.12 -5.62 -15.21
N GLY A 170 -0.86 -5.02 -14.29
CA GLY A 170 -2.11 -4.31 -14.57
C GLY A 170 -3.34 -5.02 -14.02
N HIS A 171 -4.50 -4.56 -14.46
CA HIS A 171 -5.80 -5.09 -14.10
C HIS A 171 -6.64 -5.36 -15.36
N LEU A 172 -7.68 -6.18 -15.23
CA LEU A 172 -8.60 -6.52 -16.32
C LEU A 172 -10.04 -6.57 -15.81
N PHE A 173 -10.96 -6.14 -16.68
CA PHE A 173 -12.37 -6.45 -16.54
C PHE A 173 -12.70 -7.75 -17.26
N VAL A 174 -13.36 -8.66 -16.56
CA VAL A 174 -13.85 -9.92 -17.11
C VAL A 174 -15.35 -10.06 -16.85
N LYS A 175 -16.06 -10.81 -17.68
CA LYS A 175 -17.44 -11.19 -17.38
C LYS A 175 -17.42 -12.31 -16.34
N GLY A 176 -18.22 -12.21 -15.29
CA GLY A 176 -18.30 -13.23 -14.24
C GLY A 176 -18.69 -14.62 -14.75
N SER A 177 -19.50 -14.68 -15.80
CA SER A 177 -19.87 -15.93 -16.49
C SER A 177 -18.80 -16.46 -17.46
N GLY A 178 -17.79 -15.66 -17.78
CA GLY A 178 -16.67 -16.04 -18.65
C GLY A 178 -15.68 -16.94 -17.91
N LYS A 179 -14.76 -17.57 -18.65
CA LYS A 179 -13.79 -18.51 -18.09
C LYS A 179 -12.36 -17.96 -18.08
N PRO A 180 -11.50 -18.38 -17.13
CA PRO A 180 -10.08 -18.01 -17.11
C PRO A 180 -9.33 -18.39 -18.39
N LEU A 181 -9.77 -19.42 -19.11
CA LEU A 181 -9.19 -19.80 -20.40
C LEU A 181 -9.31 -18.67 -21.45
N GLU A 182 -10.40 -17.90 -21.42
CA GLU A 182 -10.69 -16.86 -22.41
C GLU A 182 -9.75 -15.67 -22.29
N ILE A 183 -9.19 -15.42 -21.09
CA ILE A 183 -8.30 -14.29 -20.84
C ILE A 183 -6.81 -14.64 -21.02
N LYS A 184 -6.46 -15.92 -21.22
CA LYS A 184 -5.04 -16.34 -21.32
C LYS A 184 -4.28 -15.60 -22.41
N THR A 185 -4.89 -15.38 -23.58
CA THR A 185 -4.26 -14.61 -24.66
C THR A 185 -3.92 -13.20 -24.20
N LYS A 186 -4.85 -12.53 -23.48
CA LYS A 186 -4.63 -11.18 -22.98
C LYS A 186 -3.52 -11.13 -21.93
N LEU A 187 -3.48 -12.10 -21.03
CA LEU A 187 -2.42 -12.22 -20.03
C LEU A 187 -1.05 -12.40 -20.67
N LYS A 188 -0.97 -13.17 -21.76
CA LYS A 188 0.27 -13.33 -22.54
C LYS A 188 0.72 -12.04 -23.20
N GLU A 189 -0.20 -11.28 -23.78
CA GLU A 189 0.10 -9.94 -24.32
C GLU A 189 0.68 -9.01 -23.24
N LEU A 190 0.02 -8.92 -22.08
CA LEU A 190 0.46 -8.09 -20.95
C LEU A 190 1.84 -8.53 -20.39
N ALA A 191 2.11 -9.83 -20.43
CA ALA A 191 3.40 -10.39 -20.00
C ALA A 191 4.51 -10.29 -21.07
N GLY A 192 4.18 -9.94 -22.31
CA GLY A 192 5.12 -9.98 -23.43
C GLY A 192 5.52 -11.40 -23.83
N PHE A 193 4.64 -12.39 -23.63
CA PHE A 193 4.88 -13.78 -23.99
C PHE A 193 4.47 -14.07 -25.43
N SER A 194 5.08 -15.10 -26.03
CA SER A 194 4.65 -15.61 -27.32
C SER A 194 3.24 -16.19 -27.22
N PRO A 195 2.40 -16.09 -28.28
CA PRO A 195 1.09 -16.74 -28.32
C PRO A 195 1.13 -18.26 -28.10
N ASP A 196 2.25 -18.93 -28.39
CA ASP A 196 2.41 -20.38 -28.22
C ASP A 196 2.84 -20.78 -26.79
N GLU A 197 3.18 -19.80 -25.94
CA GLU A 197 3.55 -20.08 -24.56
C GLU A 197 2.31 -20.51 -23.77
N GLU A 198 2.47 -21.56 -22.97
CA GLU A 198 1.45 -21.98 -22.02
C GLU A 198 1.66 -21.28 -20.68
N ILE A 199 0.55 -20.90 -20.04
CA ILE A 199 0.56 -20.24 -18.74
C ILE A 199 -0.36 -20.95 -17.74
N GLU A 200 0.02 -20.87 -16.48
CA GLU A 200 -0.73 -21.38 -15.33
C GLU A 200 -1.18 -20.21 -14.46
N LEU A 201 -2.41 -20.30 -13.97
CA LEU A 201 -3.08 -19.25 -13.21
C LEU A 201 -3.32 -19.72 -11.78
N PHE A 202 -3.09 -18.83 -10.84
CA PHE A 202 -3.26 -19.04 -9.41
C PHE A 202 -3.99 -17.83 -8.83
N GLU A 203 -4.86 -18.07 -7.86
CA GLU A 203 -5.56 -17.03 -7.12
C GLU A 203 -4.82 -16.75 -5.83
N GLU A 204 -4.54 -15.49 -5.53
CA GLU A 204 -4.04 -15.07 -4.21
C GLU A 204 -5.23 -14.70 -3.31
N ILE A 205 -5.69 -15.70 -2.55
CA ILE A 205 -6.92 -15.62 -1.74
C ILE A 205 -6.69 -14.85 -0.44
N LYS A 206 -5.65 -15.22 0.32
CA LYS A 206 -5.26 -14.56 1.59
C LYS A 206 -3.82 -14.87 1.96
N PHE A 207 -3.25 -14.06 2.84
CA PHE A 207 -1.90 -14.27 3.37
C PHE A 207 -1.85 -14.35 4.90
N GLU A 208 -2.73 -13.67 5.62
CA GLU A 208 -2.84 -13.75 7.08
C GLU A 208 -4.13 -14.48 7.52
N PRO A 209 -4.10 -15.34 8.56
CA PRO A 209 -2.94 -15.79 9.35
C PRO A 209 -2.08 -16.86 8.64
N SER A 210 -2.48 -17.28 7.45
CA SER A 210 -1.82 -18.32 6.68
C SER A 210 -2.00 -18.05 5.19
N LEU A 211 -0.92 -18.19 4.43
CA LEU A 211 -0.95 -18.10 2.98
C LEU A 211 -1.89 -19.13 2.36
N MET A 212 -2.76 -18.65 1.49
CA MET A 212 -3.63 -19.45 0.63
C MET A 212 -3.53 -18.89 -0.78
N CYS A 213 -2.82 -19.63 -1.64
CA CYS A 213 -2.70 -19.34 -3.06
C CYS A 213 -2.97 -20.62 -3.84
N GLU A 214 -4.06 -20.65 -4.60
CA GLU A 214 -4.61 -21.87 -5.18
C GLU A 214 -4.61 -21.82 -6.70
N LYS A 215 -4.45 -22.98 -7.34
CA LYS A 215 -4.49 -23.06 -8.80
C LYS A 215 -5.92 -22.83 -9.31
N ILE A 216 -6.08 -21.91 -10.25
CA ILE A 216 -7.38 -21.59 -10.83
C ILE A 216 -7.80 -22.70 -11.79
N ASN A 217 -9.01 -23.23 -11.58
CA ASN A 217 -9.63 -24.17 -12.51
C ASN A 217 -10.11 -23.43 -13.77
N SER A 218 -9.39 -23.59 -14.88
CA SER A 218 -9.69 -22.92 -16.15
C SER A 218 -11.03 -23.32 -16.80
N MET A 219 -11.69 -24.37 -16.30
CA MET A 219 -12.97 -24.86 -16.82
C MET A 219 -14.18 -24.22 -16.16
N LEU A 220 -14.03 -23.70 -14.94
CA LEU A 220 -15.08 -22.96 -14.23
C LEU A 220 -15.16 -21.54 -14.76
N SER A 221 -16.34 -20.94 -14.69
CA SER A 221 -16.48 -19.49 -14.82
C SER A 221 -15.84 -18.77 -13.63
N PHE A 222 -15.54 -17.48 -13.79
CA PHE A 222 -14.99 -16.67 -12.70
C PHE A 222 -15.89 -16.71 -11.46
N CYS A 223 -17.21 -16.55 -11.61
CA CYS A 223 -18.15 -16.62 -10.49
C CYS A 223 -18.23 -18.03 -9.85
N GLU A 224 -18.18 -19.11 -10.64
CA GLU A 224 -18.15 -20.48 -10.10
C GLU A 224 -16.86 -20.74 -9.32
N GLY A 225 -15.75 -20.12 -9.75
CA GLY A 225 -14.49 -20.09 -9.02
C GLY A 225 -14.49 -19.14 -7.82
N GLN A 226 -15.59 -18.46 -7.53
CA GLN A 226 -15.73 -17.46 -6.45
C GLN A 226 -14.90 -16.18 -6.65
N LEU A 227 -14.45 -15.91 -7.88
CA LEU A 227 -13.73 -14.67 -8.17
C LEU A 227 -14.70 -13.47 -8.14
N GLU A 228 -14.26 -12.38 -7.52
CA GLU A 228 -14.99 -11.14 -7.31
C GLU A 228 -14.08 -9.90 -7.50
N ASP A 229 -14.68 -8.71 -7.38
CA ASP A 229 -13.96 -7.44 -7.54
C ASP A 229 -12.81 -7.31 -6.57
N GLY A 230 -11.61 -7.03 -7.08
CA GLY A 230 -10.40 -6.87 -6.28
C GLY A 230 -9.60 -8.16 -6.09
N ASP A 231 -10.01 -9.26 -6.71
CA ASP A 231 -9.23 -10.51 -6.66
C ASP A 231 -7.95 -10.41 -7.48
N ILE A 232 -6.95 -11.18 -7.04
CA ILE A 232 -5.62 -11.18 -7.63
C ILE A 232 -5.39 -12.52 -8.29
N ILE A 233 -5.15 -12.48 -9.60
CA ILE A 233 -4.62 -13.61 -10.36
C ILE A 233 -3.10 -13.45 -10.45
N CYS A 234 -2.39 -14.38 -9.84
CA CYS A 234 -0.99 -14.61 -10.07
C CYS A 234 -0.82 -15.60 -11.23
N PHE A 235 0.07 -15.34 -12.17
CA PHE A 235 0.33 -16.27 -13.26
C PHE A 235 1.82 -16.37 -13.60
N GLN A 236 2.17 -17.45 -14.29
CA GLN A 236 3.54 -17.75 -14.73
C GLN A 236 3.52 -18.58 -16.01
N LYS A 237 4.66 -18.70 -16.67
CA LYS A 237 4.84 -19.71 -17.73
C LYS A 237 4.69 -21.11 -17.14
N SER A 238 4.06 -22.00 -17.88
CA SER A 238 3.98 -23.41 -17.49
C SER A 238 5.33 -24.08 -17.62
N LEU A 239 5.67 -24.90 -16.62
CA LEU A 239 6.94 -25.64 -16.57
C LEU A 239 6.82 -27.08 -17.08
N GLN A 240 5.68 -27.50 -17.62
CA GLN A 240 5.39 -28.90 -18.00
C GLN A 240 6.45 -29.56 -18.92
N ASN A 241 7.19 -28.78 -19.71
CA ASN A 241 8.24 -29.28 -20.62
C ASN A 241 9.66 -28.90 -20.19
N GLN A 242 9.84 -28.45 -18.95
CA GLN A 242 11.12 -27.94 -18.43
C GLN A 242 11.60 -28.79 -17.26
N CYS A 243 12.92 -28.92 -17.10
CA CYS A 243 13.50 -29.55 -15.92
C CYS A 243 13.23 -28.66 -14.70
N THR A 244 12.33 -29.10 -13.82
CA THR A 244 11.91 -28.35 -12.61
C THR A 244 13.03 -28.21 -11.58
N GLU A 245 14.04 -29.07 -11.62
CA GLU A 245 15.18 -29.09 -10.68
C GLU A 245 16.03 -27.81 -10.73
N ARG A 246 15.92 -27.01 -11.81
CA ARG A 246 16.62 -25.73 -11.92
C ARG A 246 15.95 -24.58 -11.16
N TYR A 247 14.72 -24.77 -10.69
CA TYR A 247 13.93 -23.74 -10.02
C TYR A 247 13.79 -24.06 -8.55
N ARG A 248 14.22 -23.13 -7.69
CA ARG A 248 14.04 -23.27 -6.24
C ARG A 248 12.57 -23.18 -5.84
N PHE A 249 11.84 -22.26 -6.48
CA PHE A 249 10.41 -22.05 -6.29
C PHE A 249 9.72 -22.16 -7.66
N PRO A 250 9.39 -23.38 -8.10
CA PRO A 250 8.87 -23.62 -9.44
C PRO A 250 7.49 -22.98 -9.67
N GLU A 251 6.69 -22.81 -8.61
CA GLU A 251 5.34 -22.28 -8.71
C GLU A 251 5.09 -21.08 -7.79
N VAL A 252 4.14 -20.22 -8.17
CA VAL A 252 3.70 -19.05 -7.38
C VAL A 252 3.47 -19.40 -5.91
N PRO A 253 2.70 -20.46 -5.54
CA PRO A 253 2.41 -20.73 -4.14
C PRO A 253 3.68 -20.98 -3.32
N SER A 254 4.64 -21.73 -3.88
CA SER A 254 5.92 -22.03 -3.22
C SER A 254 6.79 -20.78 -3.01
N PHE A 255 6.79 -19.86 -3.98
CA PHE A 255 7.50 -18.59 -3.86
C PHE A 255 6.85 -17.68 -2.81
N LEU A 256 5.53 -17.53 -2.86
CA LEU A 256 4.78 -16.72 -1.91
C LEU A 256 4.91 -17.29 -0.49
N GLU A 257 4.93 -18.61 -0.31
CA GLU A 257 5.13 -19.23 1.00
C GLU A 257 6.51 -18.90 1.57
N TYR A 258 7.55 -18.96 0.74
CA TYR A 258 8.88 -18.53 1.12
C TYR A 258 8.92 -17.06 1.55
N MET A 259 8.28 -16.17 0.78
CA MET A 259 8.22 -14.75 1.12
C MET A 259 7.43 -14.48 2.40
N HIS A 260 6.34 -15.21 2.63
CA HIS A 260 5.49 -15.10 3.81
C HIS A 260 6.29 -15.44 5.08
N ASN A 261 7.08 -16.51 5.02
CA ASN A 261 7.90 -16.96 6.16
C ASN A 261 9.09 -16.04 6.48
N ARG A 262 9.45 -15.12 5.57
CA ARG A 262 10.53 -14.14 5.79
C ARG A 262 10.05 -12.77 6.24
N GLN A 263 8.75 -12.48 6.13
CA GLN A 263 8.18 -11.27 6.70
C GLN A 263 8.47 -11.28 8.21
N PRO A 264 8.99 -10.18 8.79
CA PRO A 264 9.11 -10.06 10.23
C PRO A 264 7.71 -10.20 10.81
N LYS A 265 7.42 -11.35 11.42
CA LYS A 265 6.23 -11.46 12.26
C LYS A 265 6.49 -10.50 13.40
N GLU A 266 5.75 -9.40 13.46
CA GLU A 266 5.66 -8.61 14.68
C GLU A 266 5.24 -9.61 15.76
N HIS A 267 6.22 -10.13 16.50
CA HIS A 267 5.96 -10.91 17.68
C HIS A 267 5.24 -9.91 18.58
N GLU A 268 3.94 -10.08 18.70
CA GLU A 268 3.17 -9.53 19.79
C GLU A 268 3.91 -9.97 21.05
N MET A 269 4.75 -9.07 21.58
CA MET A 269 5.38 -9.25 22.88
C MET A 269 4.23 -9.15 23.88
N LEU A 270 3.46 -10.23 23.99
CA LEU A 270 2.69 -10.56 25.16
C LEU A 270 3.73 -10.81 26.26
N VAL A 271 4.22 -9.72 26.83
CA VAL A 271 4.80 -9.75 28.17
C VAL A 271 3.69 -10.32 29.03
N PRO A 272 3.86 -11.50 29.66
CA PRO A 272 2.89 -11.99 30.62
C PRO A 272 2.79 -10.91 31.69
N SER A 273 1.57 -10.41 31.92
CA SER A 273 1.27 -9.50 33.00
C SER A 273 1.64 -10.17 34.33
N SER A 274 2.86 -9.96 34.79
CA SER A 274 3.30 -10.28 36.15
C SER A 274 3.74 -9.00 36.84
N ASP A 275 2.85 -8.53 37.71
CA ASP A 275 3.09 -7.73 38.90
C ASP A 275 4.18 -6.65 38.85
N PHE A 276 3.81 -5.45 38.39
CA PHE A 276 4.48 -4.24 38.82
C PHE A 276 3.80 -3.67 40.08
N PRO A 277 4.44 -3.71 41.27
CA PRO A 277 3.92 -3.01 42.43
C PRO A 277 4.10 -1.49 42.24
N THR A 278 2.99 -0.77 42.25
CA THR A 278 2.92 0.70 42.35
C THR A 278 3.66 1.19 43.60
N LYS A 279 4.85 1.77 43.43
CA LYS A 279 5.44 2.69 44.40
C LYS A 279 5.88 3.97 43.70
N LYS A 280 5.16 5.05 43.97
CA LYS A 280 5.53 6.42 43.59
C LYS A 280 6.89 6.78 44.21
N PRO A 281 7.82 7.44 43.49
CA PRO A 281 9.02 7.99 44.11
C PRO A 281 8.63 9.17 45.02
N GLN A 282 9.08 9.14 46.28
CA GLN A 282 9.07 10.32 47.15
C GLN A 282 10.29 11.19 46.86
N PRO A 283 10.18 12.54 46.94
CA PRO A 283 11.30 13.43 46.69
C PRO A 283 12.27 13.45 47.87
N VAL A 284 13.54 13.14 47.61
CA VAL A 284 14.64 13.28 48.57
C VAL A 284 15.09 14.74 48.59
N LYS A 285 15.03 15.39 49.76
CA LYS A 285 15.69 16.67 50.02
C LYS A 285 17.17 16.43 50.24
N VAL A 286 18.03 17.17 49.56
CA VAL A 286 19.47 17.27 49.88
C VAL A 286 19.80 18.72 50.18
N ALA A 287 20.43 18.93 51.34
CA ALA A 287 20.84 20.20 51.93
C ALA A 287 22.09 20.78 51.22
N PRO A 288 22.41 22.07 51.39
CA PRO A 288 23.46 22.74 50.64
C PRO A 288 24.84 22.46 51.25
N ALA A 289 25.88 22.53 50.41
CA ALA A 289 27.27 22.58 50.87
C ALA A 289 27.94 23.86 50.34
N ASP A 290 28.61 24.53 51.27
CA ASP A 290 29.29 25.81 51.13
C ASP A 290 30.57 25.78 50.27
N THR A 291 30.94 26.99 49.87
CA THR A 291 32.14 27.49 49.18
C THR A 291 33.50 27.05 49.77
N LEU A 292 34.52 26.77 48.94
CA LEU A 292 35.60 27.71 48.52
C LEU A 292 36.85 27.00 47.90
N SER A 293 37.42 27.64 46.86
CA SER A 293 38.83 27.63 46.38
C SER A 293 39.36 26.35 45.69
N MET A 294 40.35 26.34 44.80
CA MET A 294 40.99 27.24 43.80
C MET A 294 42.06 26.36 43.13
N VAL A 295 42.18 26.44 41.79
CA VAL A 295 43.32 26.13 40.87
C VAL A 295 44.26 24.93 41.16
N ASP A 296 44.46 24.04 40.17
CA ASP A 296 45.69 24.06 39.36
C ASP A 296 45.59 23.25 38.06
N ALA A 297 46.39 23.64 37.07
CA ALA A 297 46.42 23.16 35.69
C ALA A 297 47.68 22.33 35.38
N GLN A 298 47.59 21.40 34.41
CA GLN A 298 48.67 20.81 33.57
C GLN A 298 47.95 19.87 32.57
N VAL A 299 47.86 20.09 31.25
CA VAL A 299 48.85 20.23 30.14
C VAL A 299 49.84 19.07 30.05
N VAL A 300 49.62 18.15 29.09
CA VAL A 300 50.61 17.53 28.16
C VAL A 300 49.79 16.95 26.98
N ASP A 301 49.72 17.56 25.80
CA ASP A 301 50.67 17.60 24.65
C ASP A 301 50.41 16.50 23.62
N ASP A 302 50.15 16.94 22.38
CA ASP A 302 49.75 16.15 21.21
C ASP A 302 50.65 16.62 20.04
N ALA A 303 51.45 15.73 19.47
CA ALA A 303 52.25 15.95 18.26
C ALA A 303 52.52 14.57 17.61
N ALA A 304 51.98 14.31 16.41
CA ALA A 304 52.62 14.47 15.10
C ALA A 304 53.86 13.55 14.94
N SER A 305 54.10 12.83 13.83
CA SER A 305 53.91 13.20 12.45
C SER A 305 54.43 12.08 11.50
N HIS A 306 54.08 12.24 10.22
CA HIS A 306 54.82 11.86 9.00
C HIS A 306 54.80 10.39 8.55
N GLY A 307 54.69 10.09 7.25
CA GLY A 307 54.62 10.95 6.06
C GLY A 307 54.34 10.04 4.84
N SER A 308 53.63 10.54 3.82
CA SER A 308 54.20 10.92 2.51
C SER A 308 54.52 9.71 1.60
N HIS A 309 54.28 9.66 0.28
CA HIS A 309 54.21 10.69 -0.76
C HIS A 309 53.78 10.01 -2.09
N GLY A 310 53.11 10.77 -2.98
CA GLY A 310 53.17 10.62 -4.45
C GLY A 310 52.25 9.56 -5.09
N LEU A 311 51.72 9.71 -6.31
CA LEU A 311 51.89 10.75 -7.33
C LEU A 311 50.73 10.65 -8.35
N LEU A 312 50.47 11.78 -9.00
CA LEU A 312 49.69 12.02 -10.23
C LEU A 312 49.81 10.94 -11.33
N THR A 313 48.73 10.69 -12.09
CA THR A 313 48.68 10.99 -13.55
C THR A 313 47.30 10.72 -14.17
N THR A 314 46.82 11.73 -14.88
CA THR A 314 45.77 11.76 -15.90
C THR A 314 46.20 10.98 -17.15
N PHE A 315 45.27 10.32 -17.86
CA PHE A 315 45.31 10.23 -19.33
C PHE A 315 43.91 9.95 -19.90
N GLN A 316 43.53 10.74 -20.91
CA GLN A 316 42.45 10.50 -21.86
C GLN A 316 42.85 9.43 -22.87
N GLY A 317 41.86 8.72 -23.40
CA GLY A 317 41.94 7.78 -24.52
C GLY A 317 40.66 6.98 -24.61
#